data_AF-A0A0V0GZ85-F1
#
_entry.id   AF-A0A0V0GZ85-F1
#
_cell.length_a   1.000
_cell.length_b   1.000
_cell.length_c   1.000
_cell.angle_alpha   90.00
_cell.angle_beta   90.00
_cell.angle_gamma   90.00
#
_symmetry.space_group_name_H-M   'P 1'
#
loop_
_entity.id
_entity.type
_entity.pdbx_description
1 polymer ?
#
loop_
_entity_poly.entity_id
_entity_poly.type
_entity_poly.pdbx_seq_one_letter_code
_entity_poly.pdbx_strand_id
1 'polypeptide(L)'
;MSAEQRKVLLFFWTSIKYLPVEGFGGLASRLYIYKTRESNDRLPSSHTCFFRLCFPPYPSMDVMQDRLHIITQEHVGCSFGTW
;
A
#
# COMPACT_ATOMS: atom_id res chain seq x y z
N MET A 1 9.09 -9.51 5.19
CA MET A 1 7.61 -9.49 5.28
C MET A 1 7.09 -10.92 5.33
N SER A 2 6.24 -11.23 6.31
CA SER A 2 5.50 -12.50 6.40
C SER A 2 4.40 -12.61 5.34
N ALA A 3 3.81 -13.80 5.17
CA ALA A 3 2.66 -14.01 4.28
C ALA A 3 1.47 -13.11 4.67
N GLU A 4 1.24 -12.96 5.97
CA GLU A 4 0.13 -12.15 6.50
C GLU A 4 0.36 -10.66 6.24
N GLN A 5 1.58 -10.15 6.45
CA GLN A 5 1.91 -8.77 6.08
C GLN A 5 1.74 -8.51 4.58
N ARG A 6 2.03 -9.50 3.72
CA ARG A 6 1.80 -9.38 2.27
C ARG A 6 0.31 -9.34 1.92
N LYS A 7 -0.54 -10.09 2.62
CA LYS A 7 -2.00 -10.03 2.46
C LYS A 7 -2.56 -8.68 2.93
N VAL A 8 -2.09 -8.17 4.06
CA VAL A 8 -2.46 -6.83 4.54
C VAL A 8 -2.02 -5.76 3.53
N LEU A 9 -0.80 -5.85 2.99
CA LEU A 9 -0.33 -4.93 1.95
C LEU A 9 -1.20 -5.00 0.68
N LEU A 10 -1.57 -6.20 0.23
CA LEU A 10 -2.46 -6.37 -0.91
C LEU A 10 -3.79 -5.65 -0.65
N PHE A 11 -4.43 -5.92 0.49
CA PHE A 11 -5.67 -5.29 0.87
C PHE A 11 -5.52 -3.76 1.00
N PHE A 12 -4.45 -3.27 1.61
CA PHE A 12 -4.16 -1.84 1.69
C PHE A 12 -4.08 -1.19 0.31
N TRP A 13 -3.37 -1.81 -0.63
CA TRP A 13 -3.17 -1.26 -1.97
C TRP A 13 -4.46 -1.31 -2.80
N THR A 14 -5.24 -2.39 -2.69
CA THR A 14 -6.26 -2.73 -3.70
C THR A 14 -7.68 -2.88 -3.15
N SER A 15 -7.86 -2.88 -1.84
CA SER A 15 -9.10 -3.25 -1.14
C SER A 15 -9.63 -4.66 -1.46
N ILE A 16 -8.82 -5.55 -2.02
CA ILE A 16 -9.15 -6.98 -2.21
C ILE A 16 -8.40 -7.84 -1.19
N LYS A 17 -9.09 -8.85 -0.63
CA LYS A 17 -8.50 -9.76 0.35
C LYS A 17 -7.74 -10.92 -0.28
N TYR A 18 -8.11 -11.29 -1.50
CA TYR A 18 -7.57 -12.43 -2.23
C TYR A 18 -7.40 -12.06 -3.70
N LEU A 19 -6.34 -12.58 -4.33
CA LEU A 19 -6.14 -12.40 -5.75
C LEU A 19 -7.14 -13.25 -6.56
N PRO A 20 -7.48 -12.83 -7.79
CA PRO A 20 -8.15 -13.68 -8.77
C PRO A 20 -7.39 -14.97 -9.03
N VAL A 21 -8.05 -15.96 -9.64
CA VAL A 21 -7.42 -17.24 -10.00
C VAL A 21 -6.28 -17.06 -11.02
N GLU A 22 -6.39 -16.03 -11.85
CA GLU A 22 -5.36 -15.58 -12.80
C GLU A 22 -4.22 -14.78 -12.13
N GLY A 23 -4.24 -14.65 -10.79
CA GLY A 23 -3.29 -13.86 -10.03
C GLY A 23 -3.42 -12.36 -10.32
N PHE A 24 -2.29 -11.63 -10.30
CA PHE A 24 -2.29 -10.19 -10.59
C PHE A 24 -2.77 -9.83 -12.01
N GLY A 25 -2.67 -10.78 -12.96
CA GLY A 25 -3.16 -10.60 -14.33
C GLY A 25 -4.68 -10.49 -14.41
N GLY A 26 -5.41 -11.00 -13.42
CA GLY A 26 -6.87 -10.89 -13.33
C GLY A 26 -7.38 -9.60 -12.69
N LEU A 27 -6.50 -8.69 -12.26
CA LEU A 27 -6.92 -7.40 -11.72
C LEU A 27 -7.47 -6.49 -12.82
N ALA A 28 -8.51 -5.73 -12.51
CA ALA A 28 -9.13 -4.77 -13.43
C ALA A 28 -8.16 -3.68 -13.96
N SER A 29 -7.02 -3.48 -13.29
CA SER A 29 -5.95 -2.59 -13.72
C SER A 29 -4.60 -3.14 -13.25
N ARG A 30 -3.51 -2.65 -13.82
CA ARG A 30 -2.16 -2.98 -13.34
C ARG A 30 -1.88 -2.25 -12.03
N LEU A 31 -1.28 -2.96 -11.09
CA LEU A 31 -0.69 -2.33 -9.91
C LEU A 31 0.43 -1.39 -10.35
N TYR A 32 0.44 -0.18 -9.81
CA TYR A 32 1.56 0.74 -10.04
C TYR A 32 1.89 1.57 -8.80
N ILE A 33 3.17 1.92 -8.70
CA ILE A 33 3.75 2.68 -7.60
C ILE A 33 3.96 4.11 -8.07
N TYR A 34 3.56 5.08 -7.25
CA TYR A 34 3.67 6.49 -7.54
C TYR A 34 4.44 7.22 -6.44
N LYS A 35 5.35 8.12 -6.83
CA LYS A 35 6.06 8.99 -5.90
C LYS A 35 5.28 10.29 -5.71
N THR A 36 4.85 10.57 -4.49
CA THR A 36 4.13 11.82 -4.18
C THR A 36 5.10 12.99 -3.99
N ARG A 37 4.54 14.20 -3.91
CA ARG A 37 5.25 15.43 -3.52
C ARG A 37 4.96 15.84 -2.07
N GLU A 38 4.32 14.94 -1.32
CA GLU A 38 3.97 15.20 0.07
C GLU A 38 5.22 15.14 0.96
N SER A 39 5.08 15.64 2.19
CA SER A 39 6.17 15.60 3.16
C SER A 39 6.57 14.15 3.51
N ASN A 40 7.86 13.94 3.79
CA ASN A 40 8.46 12.63 4.02
C ASN A 40 8.14 12.02 5.40
N ASP A 41 7.40 12.75 6.24
CA ASP A 41 6.87 12.31 7.53
C ASP A 41 5.58 11.50 7.39
N ARG A 42 4.86 11.66 6.28
CA ARG A 42 3.61 10.93 6.02
C ARG A 42 3.86 9.45 5.77
N LEU A 43 2.84 8.64 6.04
CA LEU A 43 2.80 7.23 5.67
C LEU A 43 2.51 7.07 4.17
N PRO A 44 2.82 5.90 3.57
CA PRO A 44 2.34 5.59 2.24
C PRO A 44 0.81 5.59 2.23
N SER A 45 0.23 5.98 1.10
CA SER A 45 -1.22 6.01 0.90
C SER A 45 -1.60 5.14 -0.30
N SER A 46 -2.86 4.75 -0.40
CA SER A 46 -3.36 4.01 -1.55
C SER A 46 -4.58 4.67 -2.15
N HIS A 47 -4.73 4.52 -3.46
CA HIS A 47 -5.98 4.80 -4.17
C HIS A 47 -6.45 3.49 -4.76
N THR A 48 -7.24 2.78 -3.97
CA THR A 48 -7.68 1.41 -4.27
C THR A 48 -8.49 1.33 -5.56
N CYS A 49 -9.30 2.36 -5.88
CA CYS A 49 -10.03 2.46 -7.15
C CYS A 49 -9.13 2.40 -8.40
N PHE A 50 -7.87 2.79 -8.27
CA PHE A 50 -6.91 2.85 -9.38
C PHE A 50 -5.75 1.86 -9.23
N PHE A 51 -5.74 1.04 -8.16
CA PHE A 51 -4.61 0.17 -7.83
C PHE A 51 -3.27 0.91 -7.79
N ARG A 52 -3.29 2.11 -7.20
CA ARG A 52 -2.10 2.95 -6.99
C ARG A 52 -1.63 2.89 -5.54
N LEU A 53 -0.34 2.60 -5.34
CA LEU A 53 0.34 2.76 -4.06
C LEU A 53 1.26 3.98 -4.13
N CYS A 54 1.07 4.91 -3.23
CA CYS A 54 1.71 6.22 -3.21
C CYS A 54 2.77 6.26 -2.10
N PHE A 55 4.02 6.56 -2.46
CA PHE A 55 5.12 6.75 -1.51
C PHE A 55 5.57 8.22 -1.48
N PRO A 56 5.65 8.84 -0.29
CA PRO A 56 6.42 10.06 -0.10
C PRO A 56 7.91 9.89 -0.49
N PRO A 57 8.64 10.99 -0.73
CA PRO A 57 10.05 10.97 -1.06
C PRO A 57 10.91 10.68 0.20
N TYR A 58 10.87 9.46 0.71
CA TYR A 58 11.65 9.07 1.89
C TYR A 58 13.16 9.22 1.66
N PRO A 59 13.92 9.65 2.69
CA PRO A 59 15.34 9.95 2.55
C PRO A 59 16.23 8.70 2.44
N SER A 60 15.73 7.53 2.86
CA SER A 60 16.47 6.26 2.77
C SER A 60 15.52 5.07 2.61
N MET A 61 16.09 3.93 2.19
CA MET A 61 15.38 2.66 2.10
C MET A 61 14.91 2.17 3.48
N ASP A 62 15.70 2.39 4.52
CA ASP A 62 15.34 1.99 5.89
C ASP A 62 14.09 2.71 6.36
N VAL A 63 14.02 4.04 6.15
CA VAL A 63 12.83 4.82 6.46
C VAL A 63 11.64 4.32 5.65
N MET A 64 11.81 4.08 4.34
CA MET A 64 10.72 3.53 3.52
C MET A 64 10.24 2.16 4.04
N GLN A 65 11.15 1.29 4.46
CA GLN A 65 10.84 -0.04 4.98
C GLN A 65 10.10 0.04 6.32
N ASP A 66 10.49 0.94 7.22
CA ASP A 66 9.80 1.18 8.49
C ASP A 66 8.37 1.70 8.25
N ARG A 67 8.21 2.65 7.33
CA ARG A 67 6.91 3.23 6.97
C ARG A 67 6.00 2.21 6.28
N LEU A 68 6.58 1.35 5.43
CA LEU A 68 5.89 0.21 4.84
C LEU A 68 5.46 -0.80 5.92
N HIS A 69 6.32 -1.07 6.90
CA HIS A 69 5.99 -2.00 7.99
C HIS A 69 4.73 -1.54 8.73
N ILE A 70 4.63 -0.25 9.05
CA ILE A 70 3.47 0.36 9.73
C ILE A 70 2.16 0.07 8.98
N ILE A 71 2.09 0.33 7.67
CA ILE A 71 0.85 0.11 6.90
C ILE A 71 0.51 -1.37 6.67
N THR A 72 1.43 -2.27 7.01
CA THR A 72 1.23 -3.73 6.93
C THR A 72 0.91 -4.37 8.27
N GLN A 73 0.77 -3.58 9.34
CA GLN A 73 0.23 -4.01 10.61
C GLN A 73 -1.31 -4.09 10.53
N GLU A 74 -1.91 -5.05 11.23
CA GLU A 74 -3.37 -5.18 11.27
C GLU A 74 -4.00 -3.89 11.81
N HIS A 75 -5.13 -3.47 11.23
CA HIS A 75 -5.91 -2.25 11.54
C HIS A 75 -5.42 -0.90 10.99
N VAL A 76 -4.17 -0.74 10.58
CA VAL A 76 -3.68 0.54 10.01
C VAL A 76 -4.24 0.81 8.61
N GLY A 77 -4.57 -0.25 7.87
CA GLY A 77 -5.06 -0.13 6.49
C GLY A 77 -6.52 0.30 6.32
N CYS A 78 -7.26 0.52 7.41
CA CYS A 78 -8.65 0.95 7.40
C CYS A 78 -8.78 2.30 8.12
N SER A 79 -8.51 3.41 7.42
CA SER A 79 -8.70 4.76 7.97
C SER A 79 -9.96 5.41 7.38
N PHE A 80 -10.64 6.23 8.19
CA PHE A 80 -11.85 6.97 7.78
C PHE A 80 -11.57 8.20 6.92
N GLY A 81 -10.32 8.40 6.48
CA GLY A 81 -9.94 9.58 5.70
C GLY A 81 -10.04 10.90 6.48
N THR A 82 -10.10 10.83 7.80
CA THR A 82 -10.08 12.02 8.67
C THR A 82 -8.65 12.57 8.70
N TRP A 83 -8.47 13.71 8.04
CA TRP A 83 -7.32 14.59 8.18
C TRP A 83 -7.62 15.65 9.23
#